data_AF-A0A5B9MGX2-F1
#
_entry.id   AF-A0A5B9MGX2-F1
#
_cell.length_a   1.000
_cell.length_b   1.000
_cell.length_c   1.000
_cell.angle_alpha   90.00
_cell.angle_beta   90.00
_cell.angle_gamma   90.00
#
_symmetry.space_group_name_H-M   'P 1'
#
loop_
_entity.id
_entity.type
_entity.pdbx_description
1 polymer ?
#
loop_
_entity_poly.entity_id
_entity_poly.type
_entity_poly.pdbx_seq_one_letter_code
_entity_poly.pdbx_strand_id
1 'polypeptide(L)'
;MFRSMIATAALLTAFSTLASGQTIQFEPGTGMVTVNGTNGPDECEIKMAGDEVRVELKYPDPDGSGTDKIREYFEVHEINFIVFLGFDGDDLCYFDDIDEFYDEGASHIVSVQYGGKGADMLFGGPASDYLDGGEDAQVDVLMGGPGNDTFVRYYRKKKVDADYGTLASATDNKAKQVQSKSSLLGGSSSQVKLINVPLVDKIVDFNSHESDFIDWVLVQ
;
A
#
# COMPACT_ATOMS: atom_id res chain seq x y z
N MET A 1 -15.17 -39.52 27.65
CA MET A 1 -14.91 -38.65 28.82
C MET A 1 -14.29 -37.37 28.29
N PHE A 2 -15.00 -36.26 28.42
CA PHE A 2 -14.55 -34.91 28.08
C PHE A 2 -13.32 -34.52 28.94
N ARG A 3 -12.32 -33.87 28.33
CA ARG A 3 -11.46 -32.94 29.05
C ARG A 3 -11.45 -31.60 28.33
N SER A 4 -11.92 -30.62 29.09
CA SER A 4 -12.13 -29.22 28.76
C SER A 4 -10.85 -28.40 28.98
N MET A 5 -10.66 -27.43 28.08
CA MET A 5 -10.01 -26.11 28.17
C MET A 5 -9.16 -25.76 29.41
N ILE A 6 -7.99 -25.16 29.16
CA ILE A 6 -7.65 -23.75 29.45
C ILE A 6 -6.43 -23.41 28.58
N ALA A 7 -6.62 -22.62 27.53
CA ALA A 7 -5.54 -21.95 26.82
C ALA A 7 -5.39 -20.57 27.46
N THR A 8 -4.40 -20.41 28.32
CA THR A 8 -4.03 -19.12 28.90
C THR A 8 -3.30 -18.31 27.83
N ALA A 9 -3.91 -17.21 27.41
CA ALA A 9 -3.24 -16.13 26.68
C ALA A 9 -2.07 -15.61 27.52
N ALA A 10 -0.84 -15.80 27.03
CA ALA A 10 0.34 -15.17 27.60
C ALA A 10 0.72 -13.98 26.72
N LEU A 11 0.44 -12.83 27.31
CA LEU A 11 0.64 -11.46 26.89
C LEU A 11 2.04 -11.19 26.34
N LEU A 12 2.04 -10.57 25.16
CA LEU A 12 3.04 -9.73 24.53
C LEU A 12 3.97 -9.01 25.54
N THR A 13 5.24 -9.43 25.65
CA THR A 13 6.34 -8.55 26.10
C THR A 13 7.68 -9.03 25.54
N ALA A 14 8.21 -8.29 24.56
CA ALA A 14 9.60 -7.85 24.43
C ALA A 14 9.92 -7.55 22.95
N PHE A 15 9.34 -6.49 22.39
CA PHE A 15 10.00 -5.82 21.26
C PHE A 15 11.16 -5.01 21.84
N SER A 16 12.27 -5.70 22.10
CA SER A 16 13.57 -5.05 22.20
C SER A 16 13.92 -4.51 20.83
N THR A 17 14.31 -3.25 20.76
CA THR A 17 14.82 -2.53 19.59
C THR A 17 15.93 -3.34 18.90
N LEU A 18 15.55 -4.19 17.96
CA LEU A 18 16.39 -4.75 16.92
C LEU A 18 16.02 -3.96 15.67
N ALA A 19 17.00 -3.49 14.91
CA ALA A 19 16.73 -2.91 13.61
C ALA A 19 15.78 -3.85 12.86
N SER A 20 14.66 -3.33 12.36
CA SER A 20 13.72 -4.07 11.51
C SER A 20 14.52 -4.60 10.32
N GLY A 21 14.93 -5.85 10.41
CA GLY A 21 15.73 -6.48 9.37
C GLY A 21 14.83 -6.84 8.21
N GLN A 22 15.27 -6.52 7.01
CA GLN A 22 14.70 -7.02 5.79
C GLN A 22 14.64 -8.55 5.81
N THR A 23 13.50 -9.14 5.48
CA THR A 23 13.26 -10.58 5.64
C THR A 23 12.20 -11.10 4.67
N ILE A 24 12.26 -12.40 4.38
CA ILE A 24 11.14 -13.18 3.83
C ILE A 24 10.83 -14.27 4.84
N GLN A 25 9.61 -14.31 5.38
CA GLN A 25 9.20 -15.25 6.43
C GLN A 25 7.90 -15.94 6.05
N PHE A 26 7.82 -17.25 6.29
CA PHE A 26 6.63 -18.05 6.04
C PHE A 26 5.97 -18.50 7.33
N GLU A 27 4.65 -18.32 7.43
CA GLU A 27 3.81 -18.83 8.51
C GLU A 27 2.92 -19.97 7.98
N PRO A 28 3.29 -21.24 8.24
CA PRO A 28 2.57 -22.40 7.72
C PRO A 28 1.12 -22.50 8.20
N GLY A 29 0.80 -21.94 9.37
CA GLY A 29 -0.56 -21.97 9.92
C GLY A 29 -1.59 -21.22 9.07
N THR A 30 -1.14 -20.21 8.33
CA THR A 30 -1.99 -19.36 7.48
C THR A 30 -1.63 -19.44 6.01
N GLY A 31 -0.49 -20.04 5.66
CA GLY A 31 0.08 -19.96 4.33
C GLY A 31 0.50 -18.54 3.96
N MET A 32 0.99 -17.77 4.93
CA MET A 32 1.33 -16.35 4.70
C MET A 32 2.84 -16.20 4.54
N VAL A 33 3.25 -15.55 3.46
CA VAL A 33 4.62 -15.08 3.27
C VAL A 33 4.66 -13.58 3.58
N THR A 34 5.46 -13.18 4.56
CA THR A 34 5.72 -11.76 4.86
C THR A 34 7.09 -11.37 4.33
N VAL A 35 7.11 -10.35 3.47
CA VAL A 35 8.30 -9.70 2.92
C VAL A 35 8.44 -8.33 3.59
N ASN A 36 9.43 -8.19 4.46
CA ASN A 36 9.77 -6.92 5.09
C ASN A 36 10.91 -6.25 4.33
N GLY A 37 10.69 -5.03 3.84
CA GLY A 37 11.69 -4.14 3.26
C GLY A 37 12.58 -3.46 4.31
N THR A 38 13.23 -2.39 3.88
CA THR A 38 14.14 -1.52 4.63
C THR A 38 13.51 -0.14 4.82
N ASN A 39 14.30 0.93 4.97
CA ASN A 39 13.79 2.32 4.87
C ASN A 39 14.38 3.02 3.65
N GLY A 40 14.87 2.24 2.69
CA GLY A 40 15.35 2.70 1.40
C GLY A 40 14.63 1.95 0.29
N PRO A 41 14.90 2.29 -0.98
CA PRO A 41 14.14 1.75 -2.11
C PRO A 41 14.36 0.25 -2.26
N ASP A 42 13.31 -0.53 -2.04
CA ASP A 42 13.31 -1.98 -2.15
C ASP A 42 12.61 -2.46 -3.43
N GLU A 43 12.99 -3.66 -3.89
CA GLU A 43 12.37 -4.32 -5.04
C GLU A 43 11.96 -5.75 -4.66
N CYS A 44 10.66 -6.00 -4.57
CA CYS A 44 10.07 -7.31 -4.40
C CYS A 44 9.55 -7.87 -5.74
N GLU A 45 10.12 -8.99 -6.18
CA GLU A 45 9.68 -9.73 -7.37
C GLU A 45 9.12 -11.08 -6.95
N ILE A 46 7.86 -11.34 -7.31
CA ILE A 46 7.14 -12.59 -7.04
C ILE A 46 6.90 -13.28 -8.37
N LYS A 47 7.33 -14.54 -8.51
CA LYS A 47 7.10 -15.28 -9.76
C LYS A 47 7.11 -16.78 -9.66
N MET A 48 6.57 -17.44 -10.68
CA MET A 48 6.70 -18.87 -10.85
C MET A 48 8.16 -19.26 -11.17
N ALA A 49 8.61 -20.36 -10.60
CA ALA A 49 9.93 -20.95 -10.83
C ALA A 49 9.79 -22.47 -10.99
N GLY A 50 9.12 -22.89 -12.06
CA GLY A 50 8.63 -24.26 -12.18
C GLY A 50 7.34 -24.41 -11.38
N ASP A 51 7.27 -25.41 -10.50
CA ASP A 51 6.12 -25.70 -9.62
C ASP A 51 6.14 -24.95 -8.28
N GLU A 52 7.17 -24.12 -8.04
CA GLU A 52 7.32 -23.29 -6.85
C GLU A 52 7.09 -21.81 -7.16
N VAL A 53 6.61 -21.06 -6.18
CA VAL A 53 6.62 -19.59 -6.18
C VAL A 53 7.92 -19.11 -5.55
N ARG A 54 8.67 -18.33 -6.32
CA ARG A 54 9.89 -17.66 -5.89
C ARG A 54 9.58 -16.23 -5.51
N VAL A 55 9.93 -15.86 -4.28
CA VAL A 55 9.87 -14.48 -3.79
C VAL A 55 11.30 -13.97 -3.62
N GLU A 56 11.63 -12.87 -4.28
CA GLU A 56 12.92 -12.19 -4.18
C GLU A 56 12.72 -10.78 -3.67
N LEU A 57 13.51 -10.39 -2.66
CA LEU A 57 13.57 -9.02 -2.16
C LEU A 57 15.00 -8.51 -2.39
N LYS A 58 15.15 -7.45 -3.18
CA LYS A 58 16.40 -6.68 -3.28
C LYS A 58 16.25 -5.40 -2.47
N TYR A 59 17.32 -5.00 -1.80
CA TYR A 59 17.32 -3.87 -0.88
C TYR A 59 18.69 -3.18 -0.87
N PRO A 60 18.78 -1.89 -0.52
CA PRO A 60 20.05 -1.18 -0.46
C PRO A 60 20.89 -1.67 0.72
N ASP A 61 22.20 -1.75 0.51
CA ASP A 61 23.13 -2.02 1.60
C ASP A 61 23.10 -0.87 2.62
N PRO A 62 23.09 -1.13 3.94
CA PRO A 62 23.03 -0.07 4.95
C PRO A 62 24.18 0.94 4.90
N ASP A 63 25.31 0.57 4.31
CA ASP A 63 26.49 1.43 4.11
C ASP A 63 26.47 2.20 2.78
N GLY A 64 25.43 2.00 1.96
CA GLY A 64 25.28 2.61 0.64
C GLY A 64 26.24 2.08 -0.42
N SER A 65 26.88 0.93 -0.18
CA SER A 65 27.85 0.34 -1.12
C SER A 65 27.23 -0.33 -2.35
N GLY A 66 25.93 -0.61 -2.30
CA GLY A 66 25.21 -1.26 -3.39
C GLY A 66 23.84 -1.74 -2.96
N THR A 67 23.45 -2.89 -3.53
CA THR A 67 22.22 -3.61 -3.19
C THR A 67 22.55 -5.06 -2.87
N ASP A 68 21.78 -5.64 -1.95
CA ASP A 68 21.82 -7.04 -1.58
C ASP A 68 20.41 -7.65 -1.78
N LYS A 69 20.28 -8.97 -1.61
CA LYS A 69 19.00 -9.66 -1.83
C LYS A 69 18.78 -10.91 -1.00
N ILE A 70 17.51 -11.15 -0.67
CA ILE A 70 17.00 -12.40 -0.09
C ILE A 70 16.09 -13.07 -1.13
N ARG A 71 16.11 -14.40 -1.19
CA ARG A 71 15.23 -15.17 -2.06
C ARG A 71 14.80 -16.45 -1.37
N GLU A 72 13.51 -16.73 -1.41
CA GLU A 72 12.91 -17.96 -0.91
C GLU A 72 11.98 -18.57 -1.96
N TYR A 73 11.72 -19.87 -1.81
CA TYR A 73 10.88 -20.68 -2.69
C TYR A 73 9.80 -21.35 -1.85
N PHE A 74 8.59 -21.36 -2.37
CA PHE A 74 7.43 -21.90 -1.70
C PHE A 74 6.62 -22.78 -2.63
N GLU A 75 6.15 -23.91 -2.14
CA GLU A 75 5.21 -24.75 -2.85
C GLU A 75 3.89 -23.97 -3.05
N VAL A 76 3.35 -23.96 -4.27
CA VAL A 76 2.13 -23.21 -4.61
C VAL A 76 0.97 -23.52 -3.64
N HIS A 77 0.84 -24.78 -3.21
CA HIS A 77 -0.24 -25.23 -2.34
C HIS A 77 -0.07 -24.86 -0.86
N GLU A 78 1.10 -24.34 -0.47
CA GLU A 78 1.40 -23.96 0.91
C GLU A 78 1.11 -22.48 1.18
N ILE A 79 1.01 -21.66 0.13
CA ILE A 79 0.84 -20.22 0.24
C ILE A 79 -0.57 -19.78 -0.18
N ASN A 80 -1.14 -18.87 0.60
CA ASN A 80 -2.41 -18.20 0.32
C ASN A 80 -2.22 -16.68 0.19
N PHE A 81 -1.25 -16.13 0.92
CA PHE A 81 -1.03 -14.70 1.03
C PHE A 81 0.44 -14.34 0.86
N ILE A 82 0.70 -13.27 0.12
CA ILE A 82 1.99 -12.58 0.11
C ILE A 82 1.78 -11.17 0.61
N VAL A 83 2.44 -10.83 1.71
CA VAL A 83 2.39 -9.51 2.34
C VAL A 83 3.70 -8.80 2.11
N PHE A 84 3.68 -7.65 1.45
CA PHE A 84 4.84 -6.77 1.28
C PHE A 84 4.73 -5.54 2.17
N LEU A 85 5.81 -5.21 2.88
CA LEU A 85 5.94 -4.05 3.75
C LEU A 85 7.19 -3.26 3.33
N GLY A 86 7.02 -2.22 2.50
CA GLY A 86 8.12 -1.39 1.96
C GLY A 86 8.72 -0.42 2.99
N PHE A 87 7.86 0.19 3.81
CA PHE A 87 8.18 1.20 4.83
C PHE A 87 8.50 2.59 4.27
N ASP A 88 9.75 3.03 4.30
CA ASP A 88 10.17 4.32 3.73
C ASP A 88 11.05 3.99 2.52
N GLY A 89 11.04 4.80 1.47
CA GLY A 89 11.77 4.49 0.24
C GLY A 89 10.84 4.52 -0.97
N ASP A 90 11.39 4.68 -2.16
CA ASP A 90 10.61 4.51 -3.39
C ASP A 90 10.61 3.00 -3.70
N ASP A 91 9.55 2.29 -3.35
CA ASP A 91 9.51 0.83 -3.37
C ASP A 91 8.80 0.27 -4.61
N LEU A 92 9.19 -0.94 -5.01
CA LEU A 92 8.59 -1.68 -6.12
C LEU A 92 8.23 -3.10 -5.68
N CYS A 93 6.96 -3.49 -5.82
CA CYS A 93 6.52 -4.87 -5.58
C CYS A 93 5.62 -5.34 -6.72
N TYR A 94 5.91 -6.50 -7.32
CA TYR A 94 5.14 -7.00 -8.46
C TYR A 94 5.17 -8.51 -8.64
N PHE A 95 4.13 -9.03 -9.27
CA PHE A 95 4.08 -10.37 -9.82
C PHE A 95 4.59 -10.36 -11.27
N ASP A 96 5.65 -11.13 -11.55
CA ASP A 96 6.15 -11.34 -12.92
C ASP A 96 5.24 -12.36 -13.62
N ASP A 97 4.86 -12.08 -14.87
CA ASP A 97 4.04 -12.96 -15.72
C ASP A 97 2.81 -13.57 -15.03
N ILE A 98 1.79 -12.75 -14.79
CA ILE A 98 0.53 -13.18 -14.14
C ILE A 98 -0.11 -14.37 -14.85
N ASP A 99 0.03 -14.50 -16.17
CA ASP A 99 -0.54 -15.62 -16.93
C ASP A 99 0.12 -16.95 -16.51
N GLU A 100 1.41 -16.96 -16.17
CA GLU A 100 2.11 -18.14 -15.64
C GLU A 100 1.51 -18.61 -14.30
N PHE A 101 1.09 -17.68 -13.43
CA PHE A 101 0.39 -18.04 -12.18
C PHE A 101 -0.95 -18.73 -12.43
N TYR A 102 -1.67 -18.36 -13.48
CA TYR A 102 -2.91 -19.06 -13.85
C TYR A 102 -2.62 -20.47 -14.35
N ASP A 103 -1.64 -20.61 -15.25
CA ASP A 103 -1.28 -21.88 -15.86
C ASP A 103 -0.75 -22.89 -14.85
N GLU A 104 -0.01 -22.43 -13.83
CA GLU A 104 0.54 -23.26 -12.75
C GLU A 104 -0.41 -23.43 -11.54
N GLY A 105 -1.67 -22.97 -11.65
CA GLY A 105 -2.69 -23.15 -10.60
C GLY A 105 -2.52 -22.26 -9.36
N ALA A 106 -1.67 -21.24 -9.45
CA ALA A 106 -1.33 -20.27 -8.41
C ALA A 106 -2.25 -19.03 -8.41
N SER A 107 -3.33 -19.03 -9.19
CA SER A 107 -4.32 -17.92 -9.28
C SER A 107 -5.04 -17.54 -7.97
N HIS A 108 -4.88 -18.34 -6.91
CA HIS A 108 -5.52 -18.12 -5.63
C HIS A 108 -4.69 -17.27 -4.65
N ILE A 109 -3.44 -16.96 -4.99
CA ILE A 109 -2.52 -16.23 -4.12
C ILE A 109 -2.92 -14.76 -4.08
N VAL A 110 -3.29 -14.29 -2.89
CA VAL A 110 -3.66 -12.89 -2.64
C VAL A 110 -2.43 -12.10 -2.21
N SER A 111 -2.28 -10.91 -2.75
CA SER A 111 -1.28 -9.93 -2.37
C SER A 111 -1.84 -8.86 -1.44
N VAL A 112 -1.07 -8.50 -0.42
CA VAL A 112 -1.32 -7.35 0.45
C VAL A 112 -0.06 -6.51 0.47
N GLN A 113 -0.06 -5.37 -0.22
CA GLN A 113 1.13 -4.53 -0.40
C GLN A 113 0.95 -3.18 0.29
N TYR A 114 1.90 -2.85 1.15
CA TYR A 114 2.05 -1.53 1.76
C TYR A 114 3.36 -0.93 1.25
N GLY A 115 3.27 0.14 0.46
CA GLY A 115 4.43 0.92 -0.01
C GLY A 115 5.01 1.69 1.16
N GLY A 116 4.31 2.74 1.58
CA GLY A 116 4.55 3.41 2.86
C GLY A 116 4.86 4.89 2.66
N LYS A 117 6.12 5.30 2.74
CA LYS A 117 6.51 6.66 2.35
C LYS A 117 7.47 6.60 1.18
N GLY A 118 7.20 7.36 0.14
CA GLY A 118 7.99 7.38 -1.08
C GLY A 118 7.08 7.40 -2.28
N ALA A 119 7.66 7.41 -3.47
CA ALA A 119 6.90 7.22 -4.69
C ALA A 119 6.90 5.73 -5.06
N ASP A 120 5.87 5.01 -4.64
CA ASP A 120 5.83 3.56 -4.70
C ASP A 120 5.17 3.05 -5.98
N MET A 121 5.56 1.84 -6.38
CA MET A 121 5.00 1.13 -7.53
C MET A 121 4.57 -0.27 -7.10
N LEU A 122 3.26 -0.43 -6.85
CA LEU A 122 2.68 -1.66 -6.32
C LEU A 122 1.78 -2.31 -7.37
N PHE A 123 2.14 -3.53 -7.76
CA PHE A 123 1.43 -4.32 -8.75
C PHE A 123 0.96 -5.62 -8.10
N GLY A 124 -0.34 -5.78 -7.96
CA GLY A 124 -0.96 -7.01 -7.48
C GLY A 124 -0.74 -8.19 -8.44
N GLY A 125 -1.27 -9.32 -8.03
CA GLY A 125 -1.14 -10.62 -8.68
C GLY A 125 -2.45 -11.08 -9.32
N PRO A 126 -2.68 -12.40 -9.38
CA PRO A 126 -3.81 -12.99 -10.10
C PRO A 126 -5.13 -12.97 -9.33
N ALA A 127 -5.14 -12.58 -8.05
CA ALA A 127 -6.28 -12.69 -7.15
C ALA A 127 -6.82 -11.30 -6.73
N SER A 128 -7.76 -11.27 -5.78
CA SER A 128 -8.31 -10.01 -5.27
C SER A 128 -7.38 -9.41 -4.21
N ASP A 129 -6.64 -8.37 -4.58
CA ASP A 129 -5.52 -7.86 -3.82
C ASP A 129 -5.87 -6.63 -2.99
N TYR A 130 -4.97 -6.28 -2.06
CA TYR A 130 -5.02 -5.06 -1.28
C TYR A 130 -3.75 -4.23 -1.51
N LEU A 131 -3.91 -3.00 -1.98
CA LEU A 131 -2.80 -2.11 -2.33
C LEU A 131 -2.93 -0.77 -1.59
N ASP A 132 -1.88 -0.42 -0.86
CA ASP A 132 -1.79 0.77 -0.03
C ASP A 132 -0.46 1.48 -0.32
N GLY A 133 -0.52 2.58 -1.08
CA GLY A 133 0.67 3.42 -1.38
C GLY A 133 1.20 4.15 -0.14
N GLY A 134 0.36 4.32 0.89
CA GLY A 134 0.73 4.94 2.15
C GLY A 134 0.32 6.42 2.30
N GLU A 135 0.42 6.92 3.53
CA GLU A 135 -0.05 8.27 3.89
C GLU A 135 1.06 9.31 3.70
N ASP A 136 1.30 9.73 2.47
CA ASP A 136 2.24 10.82 2.20
C ASP A 136 1.82 11.77 1.05
N ALA A 137 2.71 12.64 0.60
CA ALA A 137 2.39 13.63 -0.45
C ALA A 137 2.98 13.27 -1.83
N GLN A 138 3.46 12.04 -2.00
CA GLN A 138 4.04 11.53 -3.21
C GLN A 138 2.94 10.98 -4.12
N VAL A 139 3.35 10.46 -5.28
CA VAL A 139 2.44 9.89 -6.28
C VAL A 139 2.83 8.45 -6.47
N ASP A 140 1.99 7.55 -5.98
CA ASP A 140 2.18 6.12 -6.17
C ASP A 140 1.55 5.65 -7.48
N VAL A 141 1.98 4.49 -7.94
CA VAL A 141 1.38 3.73 -9.04
C VAL A 141 0.87 2.42 -8.48
N LEU A 142 -0.45 2.28 -8.40
CA LEU A 142 -1.10 1.07 -7.88
C LEU A 142 -1.87 0.40 -9.02
N MET A 143 -1.60 -0.90 -9.22
CA MET A 143 -2.25 -1.70 -10.26
C MET A 143 -2.65 -3.04 -9.68
N GLY A 144 -3.94 -3.32 -9.62
CA GLY A 144 -4.47 -4.52 -8.96
C GLY A 144 -4.17 -5.80 -9.73
N GLY A 145 -4.43 -5.81 -11.03
CA GLY A 145 -4.35 -7.01 -11.84
C GLY A 145 -5.75 -7.57 -12.11
N PRO A 146 -5.87 -8.88 -12.40
CA PRO A 146 -7.16 -9.56 -12.42
C PRO A 146 -7.70 -9.79 -11.01
N GLY A 147 -9.01 -9.69 -10.80
CA GLY A 147 -9.62 -9.90 -9.48
C GLY A 147 -10.24 -8.63 -8.91
N ASN A 148 -10.98 -8.70 -7.81
CA ASN A 148 -11.63 -7.52 -7.25
C ASN A 148 -10.70 -6.84 -6.25
N ASP A 149 -9.90 -5.89 -6.73
CA ASP A 149 -8.85 -5.27 -5.93
C ASP A 149 -9.34 -4.11 -5.05
N THR A 150 -8.71 -3.97 -3.89
CA THR A 150 -8.94 -2.91 -2.91
C THR A 150 -7.77 -1.95 -2.91
N PHE A 151 -8.04 -0.67 -3.13
CA PHE A 151 -7.03 0.39 -3.09
C PHE A 151 -7.30 1.31 -1.91
N VAL A 152 -6.26 1.59 -1.12
CA VAL A 152 -6.33 2.59 -0.04
C VAL A 152 -6.04 3.96 -0.62
N ARG A 153 -6.82 4.95 -0.19
CA ARG A 153 -6.58 6.34 -0.58
C ARG A 153 -6.62 7.25 0.61
N TYR A 154 -5.55 8.02 0.78
CA TYR A 154 -5.43 8.98 1.86
C TYR A 154 -5.86 10.38 1.45
N TYR A 155 -6.29 11.15 2.44
CA TYR A 155 -6.78 12.50 2.26
C TYR A 155 -6.21 13.40 3.35
N ARG A 156 -5.74 14.58 2.95
CA ARG A 156 -5.40 15.63 3.91
C ARG A 156 -6.57 16.58 4.12
N LYS A 157 -6.79 16.98 5.37
CA LYS A 157 -7.75 18.04 5.71
C LYS A 157 -7.17 19.40 5.35
N LYS A 158 -7.77 20.06 4.35
CA LYS A 158 -7.44 21.44 3.99
C LYS A 158 -8.47 22.39 4.61
N LYS A 159 -7.98 23.38 5.36
CA LYS A 159 -8.80 24.53 5.78
C LYS A 159 -9.06 25.42 4.57
N VAL A 160 -10.32 25.67 4.29
CA VAL A 160 -10.76 26.61 3.26
C VAL A 160 -11.73 27.62 3.86
N ASP A 161 -11.58 28.88 3.48
CA ASP A 161 -12.53 29.93 3.87
C ASP A 161 -13.87 29.67 3.17
N ALA A 162 -14.99 29.73 3.91
CA ALA A 162 -16.32 29.40 3.39
C ALA A 162 -16.75 30.19 2.13
N ASP A 163 -16.12 31.34 1.87
CA ASP A 163 -16.42 32.19 0.71
C ASP A 163 -15.80 31.68 -0.61
N TYR A 164 -14.98 30.63 -0.58
CA TYR A 164 -14.42 29.92 -1.75
C TYR A 164 -14.84 28.44 -1.77
N GLY A 165 -16.13 28.17 -1.51
CA GLY A 165 -16.65 26.82 -1.33
C GLY A 165 -16.89 26.02 -2.62
N THR A 166 -15.85 25.40 -3.19
CA THR A 166 -15.87 24.13 -3.95
C THR A 166 -14.46 23.50 -3.94
N LEU A 167 -14.31 22.19 -4.19
CA LEU A 167 -12.98 21.56 -4.35
C LEU A 167 -12.17 22.28 -5.45
N ALA A 168 -12.85 22.71 -6.52
CA ALA A 168 -12.29 23.42 -7.66
C ALA A 168 -11.61 24.76 -7.29
N SER A 169 -12.23 25.55 -6.40
CA SER A 169 -11.63 26.81 -5.92
C SER A 169 -10.46 26.60 -4.97
N ALA A 170 -10.31 25.42 -4.37
CA ALA A 170 -9.18 25.08 -3.51
C ALA A 170 -7.96 24.52 -4.28
N THR A 171 -8.15 24.05 -5.52
CA THR A 171 -7.13 23.48 -6.41
C THR A 171 -6.61 24.47 -7.47
N ASP A 172 -7.33 25.56 -7.74
CA ASP A 172 -6.89 26.59 -8.67
C ASP A 172 -5.71 27.41 -8.12
N ASN A 173 -4.49 26.97 -8.41
CA ASN A 173 -3.25 27.74 -8.26
C ASN A 173 -3.16 28.91 -9.25
N LYS A 174 -4.22 29.72 -9.39
CA LYS A 174 -4.11 31.05 -9.99
C LYS A 174 -3.97 32.05 -8.86
N ALA A 175 -2.71 32.38 -8.57
CA ALA A 175 -2.33 33.57 -7.83
C ALA A 175 -3.04 34.81 -8.42
N LYS A 176 -4.22 35.14 -7.90
CA LYS A 176 -4.77 36.48 -7.98
C LYS A 176 -4.38 37.18 -6.69
N GLN A 177 -3.25 37.88 -6.73
CA GLN A 177 -3.08 39.04 -5.88
C GLN A 177 -4.29 39.95 -6.08
N VAL A 178 -5.24 39.92 -5.15
CA VAL A 178 -6.24 40.97 -5.04
C VAL A 178 -5.79 41.86 -3.89
N GLN A 179 -5.53 43.09 -4.29
CA GLN A 179 -4.89 44.15 -3.56
C GLN A 179 -5.53 44.42 -2.20
N SER A 180 -4.68 44.86 -1.28
CA SER A 180 -5.09 45.57 -0.08
C SER A 180 -6.04 46.72 -0.43
N LYS A 181 -7.29 46.63 0.05
CA LYS A 181 -8.08 47.82 0.35
C LYS A 181 -9.07 47.53 1.48
N SER A 182 -8.66 48.00 2.65
CA SER A 182 -9.48 48.27 3.83
C SER A 182 -10.73 49.09 3.45
N SER A 183 -11.93 48.58 3.80
CA SER A 183 -12.93 49.35 4.58
C SER A 183 -14.21 48.54 4.90
N LEU A 184 -14.43 48.34 6.20
CA LEU A 184 -15.70 48.53 6.94
C LEU A 184 -16.96 47.69 6.64
N LEU A 185 -17.40 47.03 7.72
CA LEU A 185 -18.76 46.74 8.20
C LEU A 185 -19.42 45.41 7.76
N GLY A 186 -19.65 44.56 8.76
CA GLY A 186 -20.60 43.44 8.70
C GLY A 186 -20.04 42.17 9.28
N GLY A 187 -20.41 41.84 10.51
CA GLY A 187 -20.04 40.57 11.12
C GLY A 187 -20.55 39.40 10.29
N SER A 188 -19.64 38.60 9.78
CA SER A 188 -19.88 37.19 9.50
C SER A 188 -18.65 36.50 10.03
N SER A 189 -18.81 35.69 11.07
CA SER A 189 -17.77 34.76 11.49
C SER A 189 -17.42 33.94 10.26
N SER A 190 -16.28 34.21 9.64
CA SER A 190 -15.80 33.45 8.49
C SER A 190 -15.73 31.99 8.93
N GLN A 191 -16.75 31.21 8.59
CA GLN A 191 -16.81 29.82 8.99
C GLN A 191 -15.68 29.12 8.23
N VAL A 192 -14.70 28.59 8.96
CA VAL A 192 -13.64 27.78 8.35
C VAL A 192 -14.25 26.42 8.07
N LYS A 193 -14.25 25.99 6.81
CA LYS A 193 -14.65 24.63 6.43
C LYS A 193 -13.40 23.77 6.27
N LEU A 194 -13.45 22.56 6.81
CA LEU A 194 -12.47 21.52 6.50
C LEU A 194 -13.00 20.72 5.32
N ILE A 195 -12.18 20.56 4.29
CA ILE A 195 -12.45 19.66 3.16
C ILE A 195 -11.38 18.58 3.10
N ASN A 196 -11.77 17.37 2.69
CA ASN A 196 -10.84 16.29 2.39
C ASN A 196 -10.30 16.51 0.98
N VAL A 197 -8.98 16.65 0.86
CA VAL A 197 -8.28 16.75 -0.41
C VAL A 197 -7.50 15.45 -0.60
N PRO A 198 -7.77 14.68 -1.66
CA PRO A 198 -7.07 13.42 -1.87
C PRO A 198 -5.58 13.64 -2.11
N LEU A 199 -4.79 12.65 -1.72
CA LEU A 199 -3.40 12.47 -2.15
C LEU A 199 -3.38 11.90 -3.59
N VAL A 200 -2.23 11.93 -4.24
CA VAL A 200 -2.10 12.12 -5.71
C VAL A 200 -1.92 10.80 -6.49
N ASP A 201 -2.29 9.69 -5.87
CA ASP A 201 -1.98 8.34 -6.36
C ASP A 201 -2.61 8.06 -7.73
N LYS A 202 -1.87 7.34 -8.58
CA LYS A 202 -2.32 6.86 -9.88
C LYS A 202 -2.75 5.41 -9.75
N ILE A 203 -4.02 5.16 -10.02
CA ILE A 203 -4.63 3.85 -9.83
C ILE A 203 -5.10 3.33 -11.18
N VAL A 204 -4.72 2.09 -11.49
CA VAL A 204 -5.14 1.37 -12.71
C VAL A 204 -5.80 0.05 -12.30
N ASP A 205 -7.07 -0.08 -12.62
CA ASP A 205 -7.86 -1.32 -12.47
C ASP A 205 -8.25 -1.79 -13.89
N PHE A 206 -7.91 -3.04 -14.22
CA PHE A 206 -8.16 -3.62 -15.54
C PHE A 206 -9.46 -4.43 -15.62
N ASN A 207 -10.26 -4.50 -14.55
CA ASN A 207 -11.55 -5.14 -14.60
C ASN A 207 -12.52 -4.30 -15.45
N SER A 208 -12.70 -4.75 -16.68
CA SER A 208 -13.50 -4.12 -17.75
C SER A 208 -15.02 -4.05 -17.50
N HIS A 209 -15.49 -4.19 -16.27
CA HIS A 209 -16.84 -3.81 -15.86
C HIS A 209 -16.76 -2.52 -15.04
N GLU A 210 -17.12 -1.42 -15.71
CA GLU A 210 -17.34 -0.07 -15.18
C GLU A 210 -17.45 0.01 -13.64
N SER A 211 -16.42 0.57 -13.01
CA SER A 211 -16.51 1.60 -11.96
C SER A 211 -17.37 1.41 -10.71
N ASP A 212 -17.84 0.20 -10.38
CA ASP A 212 -18.70 -0.02 -9.21
C ASP A 212 -18.12 -0.98 -8.15
N PHE A 213 -16.93 -1.58 -8.37
CA PHE A 213 -16.31 -2.55 -7.44
C PHE A 213 -14.93 -2.18 -6.90
N ILE A 214 -14.49 -0.92 -7.07
CA ILE A 214 -13.33 -0.46 -6.30
C ILE A 214 -13.82 -0.22 -4.86
N ASP A 215 -13.57 -1.19 -3.99
CA ASP A 215 -13.77 -1.01 -2.56
C ASP A 215 -12.69 -0.05 -2.05
N TRP A 216 -13.08 1.21 -1.84
CA TRP A 216 -12.21 2.22 -1.26
C TRP A 216 -12.25 2.12 0.26
N VAL A 217 -11.09 1.86 0.87
CA VAL A 217 -10.94 2.08 2.31
C VAL A 217 -10.51 3.52 2.54
N LEU A 218 -11.40 4.32 3.14
CA LEU A 218 -11.13 5.71 3.52
C LEU A 218 -10.47 5.75 4.90
N VAL A 219 -9.21 6.18 4.95
CA VAL A 219 -8.45 6.38 6.20
C VAL A 219 -8.28 7.89 6.47
N GLN A 220 -8.42 8.32 7.74
CA GLN A 220 -8.47 9.72 8.20
C GLN A 220 -7.28 10.15 9.04
#